data_AF-A0A9X1V1C4-F1
#
_entry.id   AF-A0A9X1V1C4-F1
#
_cell.length_a   1.000
_cell.length_b   1.000
_cell.length_c   1.000
_cell.angle_alpha   90.00
_cell.angle_beta   90.00
_cell.angle_gamma   90.00
#
_symmetry.space_group_name_H-M   'P 1'
#
loop_
_entity.id
_entity.type
_entity.pdbx_description
1 polymer ?
#
loop_
_entity_poly.entity_id
_entity_poly.type
_entity_poly.pdbx_seq_one_letter_code
_entity_poly.pdbx_strand_id
1 'polypeptide(L)'
;MDKRAILIILICSFYFSYSYSQEYNKDFSQRPISELFSEQEIMTISLRYSNKDIKKETNDSTFISTYLKYKTGSPAWDSLEVRLRKRGQFRLKNCYYAPLKLKIKKKKSLETTFQGHKNLKLVLPCLAQRDMNDNVMKEYLAYKLYEIISPYHFKTRLVEINYEEDRGKKIKPHELKGFLVEDDKHVAERIGGKVIQTFIHPLNHAPKESVRNAFFQFMIGNTDYSTAYLHNCELILREGEIIPVPYDFDMAGMVNTSYATVSQINDEKLIIEDVTQRMYRGFKRNPNLLREVRLEFIENKTAILDEIEAHKEYFENNGEYDSVYDYIEGFFEILTNEKRFQSEILDMVRTN
;
A
#
# COMPACT_ATOMS: atom_id res chain seq x y z
N MET A 1 27.03 51.13 -67.85
CA MET A 1 26.93 50.83 -66.41
C MET A 1 25.63 50.10 -66.16
N ASP A 2 25.67 49.17 -65.22
CA ASP A 2 24.57 48.43 -64.60
C ASP A 2 23.91 47.32 -65.42
N LYS A 3 24.38 46.07 -65.26
CA LYS A 3 24.21 45.12 -64.13
C LYS A 3 22.96 44.27 -64.33
N ARG A 4 23.26 43.06 -64.79
CA ARG A 4 22.39 41.87 -64.79
C ARG A 4 21.72 41.71 -63.42
N ALA A 5 20.41 41.48 -63.41
CA ALA A 5 19.73 40.84 -62.30
C ALA A 5 18.79 39.79 -62.88
N ILE A 6 19.24 38.55 -62.87
CA ILE A 6 18.45 37.36 -63.18
C ILE A 6 17.57 37.12 -61.97
N LEU A 7 16.25 37.21 -62.14
CA LEU A 7 15.28 36.88 -61.11
C LEU A 7 15.14 35.35 -61.02
N ILE A 8 15.87 34.73 -60.10
CA ILE A 8 15.71 33.31 -59.75
C ILE A 8 14.52 33.21 -58.81
N ILE A 9 13.40 32.67 -59.30
CA ILE A 9 12.26 32.29 -58.46
C ILE A 9 12.67 30.99 -57.74
N LEU A 10 13.02 31.13 -56.47
CA LEU A 10 13.29 30.00 -55.59
C LEU A 10 11.94 29.40 -55.17
N ILE A 11 11.52 28.33 -55.85
CA ILE A 11 10.37 27.52 -55.44
C ILE A 11 10.81 26.75 -54.19
N CYS A 12 10.53 27.30 -53.01
CA CYS A 12 10.59 26.54 -51.75
C CYS A 12 9.47 25.50 -51.77
N SER A 13 9.77 24.31 -52.28
CA SER A 13 8.97 23.11 -52.02
C SER A 13 9.02 22.82 -50.52
N PHE A 14 8.02 23.32 -49.78
CA PHE A 14 7.71 22.83 -48.44
C PHE A 14 7.35 21.35 -48.58
N TYR A 15 8.34 20.49 -48.40
CA TYR A 15 8.07 19.11 -48.04
C TYR A 15 7.45 19.16 -46.65
N PHE A 16 6.12 19.14 -46.59
CA PHE A 16 5.41 18.70 -45.41
C PHE A 16 5.82 17.26 -45.18
N SER A 17 6.87 17.06 -44.40
CA SER A 17 7.10 15.79 -43.72
C SER A 17 5.89 15.58 -42.84
N TYR A 18 4.90 14.83 -43.33
CA TYR A 18 3.92 14.20 -42.46
C TYR A 18 4.71 13.25 -41.56
N SER A 19 5.19 13.77 -40.45
CA SER A 19 5.59 12.97 -39.31
C SER A 19 4.33 12.27 -38.85
N TYR A 20 4.11 11.05 -39.35
CA TYR A 20 3.24 10.10 -38.67
C TYR A 20 3.83 9.93 -37.27
N SER A 21 3.24 10.61 -36.30
CA SER A 21 3.31 10.17 -34.92
C SER A 21 2.81 8.74 -34.94
N GLN A 22 3.70 7.77 -34.71
CA GLN A 22 3.26 6.45 -34.31
C GLN A 22 2.59 6.66 -32.96
N GLU A 23 1.27 6.69 -32.98
CA GLU A 23 0.46 6.51 -31.78
C GLU A 23 0.87 5.16 -31.21
N TYR A 24 1.79 5.19 -30.25
CA TYR A 24 2.24 4.01 -29.52
C TYR A 24 1.09 3.66 -28.56
N ASN A 25 -0.02 3.18 -29.14
CA ASN A 25 -1.09 2.48 -28.45
C ASN A 25 -0.50 1.16 -28.01
N LYS A 26 0.29 1.22 -26.93
CA LYS A 26 0.57 0.05 -26.14
C LYS A 26 -0.76 -0.29 -25.50
N ASP A 27 -1.44 -1.26 -26.07
CA ASP A 27 -2.59 -1.91 -25.46
C ASP A 27 -2.11 -2.49 -24.13
N PHE A 28 -2.20 -1.68 -23.07
CA PHE A 28 -1.94 -2.14 -21.72
C PHE A 28 -3.15 -2.99 -21.37
N SER A 29 -3.08 -4.28 -21.72
CA SER A 29 -4.09 -5.24 -21.28
C SER A 29 -4.13 -5.20 -19.75
N GLN A 30 -5.14 -4.54 -19.20
CA GLN A 30 -5.30 -4.40 -17.76
C GLN A 30 -5.48 -5.80 -17.19
N ARG A 31 -4.58 -6.21 -16.29
CA ARG A 31 -4.67 -7.52 -15.66
C ARG A 31 -5.97 -7.60 -14.85
N PRO A 32 -6.86 -8.58 -15.10
CA PRO A 32 -8.05 -8.75 -14.28
C PRO A 32 -7.66 -9.06 -12.83
N ILE A 33 -8.51 -8.66 -11.89
CA ILE A 33 -8.34 -9.02 -10.48
C ILE A 33 -8.40 -10.55 -10.39
N SER A 34 -7.39 -11.14 -9.74
CA SER A 34 -7.34 -12.58 -9.52
C SER A 34 -8.40 -13.04 -8.53
N GLU A 35 -8.82 -14.30 -8.65
CA GLU A 35 -9.71 -14.98 -7.69
C GLU A 35 -9.34 -14.74 -6.22
N LEU A 36 -8.05 -14.89 -5.87
CA LEU A 36 -7.53 -14.65 -4.52
C LEU A 36 -7.96 -13.30 -3.92
N PHE A 37 -8.10 -12.26 -4.74
CA PHE A 37 -8.35 -10.88 -4.30
C PHE A 37 -9.72 -10.35 -4.73
N SER A 38 -10.48 -11.07 -5.55
CA SER A 38 -11.86 -10.71 -5.87
C SER A 38 -12.80 -11.10 -4.72
N GLU A 39 -12.53 -12.21 -4.04
CA GLU A 39 -13.25 -12.63 -2.84
C GLU A 39 -12.81 -11.81 -1.62
N GLN A 40 -13.77 -11.17 -0.95
CA GLN A 40 -13.52 -10.37 0.27
C GLN A 40 -13.82 -11.13 1.57
N GLU A 41 -14.46 -12.30 1.49
CA GLU A 41 -14.68 -13.14 2.67
C GLU A 41 -13.34 -13.60 3.28
N ILE A 42 -13.31 -13.60 4.61
CA ILE A 42 -12.14 -14.01 5.38
C ILE A 42 -11.77 -15.47 5.03
N MET A 43 -10.50 -15.69 4.70
CA MET A 43 -10.00 -17.02 4.33
C MET A 43 -9.26 -17.66 5.50
N THR A 44 -9.65 -18.87 5.90
CA THR A 44 -8.88 -19.64 6.89
C THR A 44 -7.69 -20.31 6.21
N ILE A 45 -6.49 -20.09 6.76
CA ILE A 45 -5.25 -20.74 6.36
C ILE A 45 -4.57 -21.44 7.54
N SER A 46 -3.70 -22.39 7.24
CA SER A 46 -2.81 -23.00 8.22
C SER A 46 -1.39 -23.09 7.68
N LEU A 47 -0.44 -22.75 8.56
CA LEU A 47 0.99 -22.77 8.29
C LEU A 47 1.71 -23.39 9.48
N ARG A 48 2.76 -24.15 9.18
CA ARG A 48 3.68 -24.69 10.19
C ARG A 48 5.11 -24.35 9.82
N TYR A 49 5.83 -23.69 10.71
CA TYR A 49 7.23 -23.34 10.54
C TYR A 49 7.88 -22.91 11.85
N SER A 50 9.21 -22.88 11.90
CA SER A 50 9.97 -22.28 12.99
C SER A 50 10.21 -20.79 12.72
N ASN A 51 9.62 -19.90 13.51
CA ASN A 51 9.86 -18.45 13.40
C ASN A 51 11.34 -18.09 13.58
N LYS A 52 12.02 -18.80 14.50
CA LYS A 52 13.46 -18.66 14.73
C LYS A 52 14.25 -18.97 13.47
N ASP A 53 13.94 -20.06 12.79
CA ASP A 53 14.67 -20.49 11.60
C ASP A 53 14.34 -19.60 10.40
N ILE A 54 13.10 -19.11 10.28
CA ILE A 54 12.77 -18.06 9.31
C ILE A 54 13.68 -16.85 9.51
N LYS A 55 13.80 -16.32 10.74
CA LYS A 55 14.65 -15.15 11.01
C LYS A 55 16.13 -15.41 10.77
N LYS A 56 16.61 -16.60 11.10
CA LYS A 56 18.04 -16.95 11.04
C LYS A 56 18.50 -17.38 9.65
N GLU A 57 17.76 -18.29 9.02
CA GLU A 57 18.23 -19.06 7.84
C GLU A 57 17.75 -18.47 6.50
N THR A 58 16.70 -17.62 6.51
CA THR A 58 16.14 -17.08 5.26
C THR A 58 16.64 -15.66 4.95
N ASN A 59 16.70 -15.30 3.67
CA ASN A 59 17.00 -13.98 3.13
C ASN A 59 16.39 -13.86 1.72
N ASP A 60 16.78 -12.88 0.91
CA ASP A 60 16.21 -12.70 -0.44
C ASP A 60 16.45 -13.89 -1.40
N SER A 61 17.43 -14.76 -1.09
CA SER A 61 17.80 -15.94 -1.88
C SER A 61 17.52 -17.28 -1.19
N THR A 62 17.43 -17.33 0.15
CA THR A 62 17.21 -18.57 0.91
C THR A 62 15.78 -18.66 1.48
N PHE A 63 15.21 -19.86 1.50
CA PHE A 63 13.81 -20.10 1.84
C PHE A 63 13.65 -21.37 2.68
N ILE A 64 12.57 -21.43 3.48
CA ILE A 64 12.08 -22.66 4.13
C ILE A 64 10.82 -23.12 3.40
N SER A 65 10.80 -24.38 2.97
CA SER A 65 9.60 -24.98 2.36
C SER A 65 8.61 -25.42 3.43
N THR A 66 7.33 -25.17 3.21
CA THR A 66 6.22 -25.70 4.02
C THR A 66 4.97 -25.85 3.15
N TYR A 67 3.88 -26.35 3.72
CA TYR A 67 2.58 -26.38 3.06
C TYR A 67 1.71 -25.24 3.60
N LEU A 68 1.19 -24.42 2.69
CA LEU A 68 0.07 -23.53 2.98
C LEU A 68 -1.20 -24.36 2.79
N LYS A 69 -1.92 -24.63 3.87
CA LYS A 69 -3.27 -25.19 3.80
C LYS A 69 -4.27 -24.06 3.81
N TYR A 70 -5.33 -24.15 3.04
CA TYR A 70 -6.33 -23.08 2.93
C TYR A 70 -7.73 -23.64 2.68
N LYS A 71 -8.75 -22.82 2.95
CA LYS A 71 -10.15 -23.06 2.64
C LYS A 71 -10.70 -21.93 1.78
N THR A 72 -11.32 -22.27 0.65
CA THR A 72 -12.06 -21.35 -0.22
C THR A 72 -13.48 -21.90 -0.35
N GLY A 73 -14.37 -21.55 0.58
CA GLY A 73 -15.70 -22.14 0.69
C GLY A 73 -15.72 -23.55 1.31
N SER A 74 -16.90 -23.97 1.78
CA SER A 74 -17.17 -25.19 2.56
C SER A 74 -16.82 -26.52 1.82
N PRO A 75 -16.37 -27.61 2.47
CA PRO A 75 -15.62 -27.72 3.72
C PRO A 75 -14.21 -28.34 3.54
N ALA A 76 -13.75 -28.61 2.31
CA ALA A 76 -12.49 -29.31 2.09
C ALA A 76 -11.28 -28.36 2.23
N TRP A 77 -10.28 -28.78 3.00
CA TRP A 77 -8.96 -28.15 2.97
C TRP A 77 -8.25 -28.52 1.68
N ASP A 78 -7.66 -27.53 1.03
CA ASP A 78 -6.65 -27.74 0.00
C ASP A 78 -5.26 -27.33 0.53
N SER A 79 -4.21 -27.71 -0.16
CA SER A 79 -2.85 -27.39 0.24
C SER A 79 -1.91 -27.20 -0.94
N LEU A 80 -1.00 -26.24 -0.81
CA LEU A 80 0.04 -26.01 -1.80
C LEU A 80 1.40 -25.82 -1.14
N GLU A 81 2.43 -26.40 -1.76
CA GLU A 81 3.82 -26.23 -1.34
C GLU A 81 4.25 -24.77 -1.56
N VAL A 82 4.59 -24.08 -0.46
CA VAL A 82 5.11 -22.71 -0.47
C VAL A 82 6.54 -22.68 0.04
N ARG A 83 7.28 -21.64 -0.38
CA ARG A 83 8.58 -21.31 0.18
C ARG A 83 8.48 -20.00 0.93
N LEU A 84 8.74 -20.02 2.22
CA LEU A 84 8.71 -18.86 3.10
C LEU A 84 10.10 -18.24 3.21
N ARG A 85 10.12 -16.91 3.29
CA ARG A 85 11.31 -16.16 3.73
C ARG A 85 10.92 -14.93 4.52
N LYS A 86 11.87 -14.44 5.31
CA LYS A 86 11.76 -13.16 6.01
C LYS A 86 11.79 -11.98 5.02
N ARG A 87 11.14 -10.88 5.41
CA ARG A 87 11.19 -9.57 4.71
C ARG A 87 11.33 -8.42 5.72
N GLY A 88 11.49 -7.19 5.25
CA GLY A 88 11.54 -6.00 6.10
C GLY A 88 12.81 -5.90 6.96
N GLN A 89 12.98 -4.78 7.65
CA GLN A 89 14.16 -4.51 8.49
C GLN A 89 13.75 -4.24 9.95
N PHE A 90 12.87 -3.26 10.17
CA PHE A 90 12.36 -2.90 11.49
C PHE A 90 11.70 -4.10 12.19
N ARG A 91 10.68 -4.69 11.55
CA ARG A 91 9.94 -5.81 12.14
C ARG A 91 10.82 -7.03 12.44
N LEU A 92 11.91 -7.27 11.69
CA LEU A 92 12.81 -8.39 12.01
C LEU A 92 13.57 -8.20 13.32
N LYS A 93 13.90 -6.95 13.67
CA LYS A 93 14.62 -6.59 14.89
C LYS A 93 13.69 -6.47 16.09
N ASN A 94 12.48 -5.95 15.89
CA ASN A 94 11.59 -5.51 16.97
C ASN A 94 10.36 -6.40 17.20
N CYS A 95 9.96 -7.23 16.22
CA CYS A 95 8.75 -8.03 16.34
C CYS A 95 9.01 -9.45 16.83
N TYR A 96 8.00 -10.02 17.50
CA TYR A 96 7.96 -11.45 17.79
C TYR A 96 7.84 -12.24 16.47
N TYR A 97 6.75 -12.07 15.72
CA TYR A 97 6.55 -12.81 14.47
C TYR A 97 7.35 -12.17 13.33
N ALA A 98 8.06 -12.99 12.56
CA ALA A 98 8.77 -12.51 11.39
C ALA A 98 7.76 -12.16 10.28
N PRO A 99 7.86 -10.97 9.65
CA PRO A 99 7.07 -10.68 8.45
C PRO A 99 7.49 -11.63 7.32
N LEU A 100 6.51 -12.17 6.60
CA LEU A 100 6.72 -13.24 5.63
C LEU A 100 6.52 -12.79 4.20
N LYS A 101 7.36 -13.32 3.31
CA LYS A 101 7.09 -13.38 1.87
C LYS A 101 6.95 -14.85 1.46
N LEU A 102 5.81 -15.19 0.88
CA LEU A 102 5.49 -16.49 0.33
C LEU A 102 5.93 -16.51 -1.13
N LYS A 103 6.65 -17.57 -1.52
CA LYS A 103 7.03 -17.83 -2.90
C LYS A 103 6.37 -19.12 -3.38
N ILE A 104 5.52 -18.98 -4.39
CA ILE A 104 4.74 -20.08 -4.96
C ILE A 104 5.31 -20.40 -6.35
N LYS A 105 5.61 -21.68 -6.60
CA LYS A 105 6.07 -22.12 -7.91
C LYS A 105 4.88 -22.05 -8.89
N LYS A 106 5.06 -21.47 -10.08
CA LYS A 106 3.97 -21.34 -11.09
C LYS A 106 3.22 -22.64 -11.33
N LYS A 107 3.92 -23.78 -11.44
CA LYS A 107 3.31 -25.09 -11.67
C LYS A 107 2.45 -25.59 -10.49
N LYS A 108 2.72 -25.11 -9.27
CA LYS A 108 2.01 -25.49 -8.04
C LYS A 108 0.80 -24.61 -7.75
N SER A 109 0.66 -23.46 -8.41
CA SER A 109 -0.51 -22.59 -8.29
C SER A 109 -1.50 -22.73 -9.44
N LEU A 110 -1.27 -23.63 -10.40
CA LEU A 110 -2.27 -23.88 -11.44
C LEU A 110 -3.51 -24.52 -10.81
N GLU A 111 -4.69 -24.09 -11.24
CA GLU A 111 -5.98 -24.59 -10.77
C GLU A 111 -6.20 -24.40 -9.25
N THR A 112 -5.51 -23.43 -8.65
CA THR A 112 -5.76 -23.00 -7.27
C THR A 112 -6.12 -21.52 -7.22
N THR A 113 -6.73 -21.07 -6.13
CA THR A 113 -7.04 -19.64 -5.93
C THR A 113 -5.79 -18.74 -6.00
N PHE A 114 -4.61 -19.32 -5.76
CA PHE A 114 -3.30 -18.65 -5.83
C PHE A 114 -2.72 -18.57 -7.25
N GLN A 115 -3.49 -18.96 -8.28
CA GLN A 115 -3.04 -18.95 -9.66
C GLN A 115 -2.55 -17.56 -10.09
N GLY A 116 -1.39 -17.54 -10.75
CA GLY A 116 -0.75 -16.30 -11.19
C GLY A 116 0.05 -15.58 -10.11
N HIS A 117 -0.07 -15.93 -8.83
CA HIS A 117 0.68 -15.31 -7.72
C HIS A 117 1.96 -16.05 -7.40
N LYS A 118 3.09 -15.55 -7.90
CA LYS A 118 4.43 -16.13 -7.61
C LYS A 118 4.98 -15.68 -6.27
N ASN A 119 4.62 -14.46 -5.86
CA ASN A 119 5.07 -13.83 -4.64
C ASN A 119 3.85 -13.24 -3.95
N LEU A 120 3.71 -13.46 -2.65
CA LEU A 120 2.70 -12.82 -1.82
C LEU A 120 3.36 -12.35 -0.52
N LYS A 121 2.98 -11.17 -0.05
CA LYS A 121 3.32 -10.73 1.30
C LYS A 121 2.20 -11.22 2.23
N LEU A 122 2.56 -11.85 3.34
CA LEU A 122 1.62 -12.18 4.42
C LEU A 122 1.96 -11.29 5.61
N VAL A 123 1.06 -10.38 5.92
CA VAL A 123 1.16 -9.51 7.08
C VAL A 123 0.64 -10.28 8.29
N LEU A 124 1.47 -10.30 9.34
CA LEU A 124 1.21 -10.95 10.62
C LEU A 124 1.30 -9.90 11.73
N PRO A 125 0.74 -10.18 12.93
CA PRO A 125 0.98 -9.33 14.08
C PRO A 125 2.47 -9.17 14.36
N CYS A 126 2.88 -8.00 14.86
CA CYS A 126 4.28 -7.79 15.21
C CYS A 126 4.62 -8.48 16.54
N LEU A 127 3.97 -8.08 17.63
CA LEU A 127 4.23 -8.58 18.98
C LEU A 127 3.20 -9.64 19.37
N ALA A 128 3.63 -10.62 20.17
CA ALA A 128 2.73 -11.59 20.78
C ALA A 128 2.13 -10.98 22.07
N GLN A 129 1.15 -10.10 21.90
CA GLN A 129 0.48 -9.35 22.96
C GLN A 129 -1.04 -9.42 22.81
N ARG A 130 -1.78 -8.87 23.78
CA ARG A 130 -3.24 -8.95 23.83
C ARG A 130 -3.89 -8.44 22.55
N ASP A 131 -3.57 -7.22 22.13
CA ASP A 131 -4.27 -6.54 21.02
C ASP A 131 -3.61 -6.84 19.67
N MET A 132 -2.88 -7.96 19.54
CA MET A 132 -2.05 -8.22 18.37
C MET A 132 -2.86 -8.40 17.08
N ASN A 133 -4.04 -9.04 17.18
CA ASN A 133 -4.93 -9.25 16.04
C ASN A 133 -5.65 -7.94 15.66
N ASP A 134 -6.10 -7.17 16.64
CA ASP A 134 -6.72 -5.86 16.40
C ASP A 134 -5.75 -4.88 15.74
N ASN A 135 -4.48 -4.84 16.16
CA ASN A 135 -3.45 -4.04 15.48
C ASN A 135 -3.32 -4.39 13.99
N VAL A 136 -3.42 -5.67 13.63
CA VAL A 136 -3.40 -6.11 12.23
C VAL A 136 -4.69 -5.76 11.51
N MET A 137 -5.83 -5.84 12.18
CA MET A 137 -7.12 -5.42 11.62
C MET A 137 -7.12 -3.93 11.28
N LYS A 138 -6.57 -3.09 12.16
CA LYS A 138 -6.42 -1.66 11.90
C LYS A 138 -5.49 -1.38 10.71
N GLU A 139 -4.37 -2.09 10.60
CA GLU A 139 -3.47 -1.98 9.44
C GLU A 139 -4.17 -2.42 8.15
N TYR A 140 -4.92 -3.52 8.18
CA TYR A 140 -5.71 -4.02 7.06
C TYR A 140 -6.77 -3.00 6.62
N LEU A 141 -7.49 -2.40 7.57
CA LEU A 141 -8.47 -1.35 7.28
C LEU A 141 -7.84 -0.16 6.56
N ALA A 142 -6.61 0.24 6.88
CA ALA A 142 -5.93 1.31 6.14
C ALA A 142 -5.83 0.99 4.64
N TYR A 143 -5.56 -0.27 4.24
CA TYR A 143 -5.60 -0.66 2.83
C TYR A 143 -7.01 -0.51 2.25
N LYS A 144 -8.05 -0.96 2.97
CA LYS A 144 -9.45 -0.87 2.54
C LYS A 144 -9.92 0.56 2.34
N LEU A 145 -9.60 1.44 3.29
CA LEU A 145 -9.90 2.86 3.18
C LEU A 145 -9.19 3.51 1.98
N TYR A 146 -7.97 3.07 1.65
CA TYR A 146 -7.28 3.59 0.46
C TYR A 146 -7.89 3.10 -0.85
N GLU A 147 -8.50 1.90 -0.90
CA GLU A 147 -9.21 1.40 -2.10
C GLU A 147 -10.38 2.31 -2.51
N ILE A 148 -11.04 2.95 -1.53
CA ILE A 148 -12.15 3.90 -1.77
C ILE A 148 -11.62 5.20 -2.39
N ILE A 149 -10.45 5.65 -1.92
CA ILE A 149 -9.88 6.94 -2.29
C ILE A 149 -9.15 6.90 -3.63
N SER A 150 -8.50 5.78 -3.97
CA SER A 150 -7.61 5.70 -5.13
C SER A 150 -7.86 4.43 -5.93
N PRO A 151 -7.96 4.51 -7.28
CA PRO A 151 -7.94 3.31 -8.12
C PRO A 151 -6.56 2.65 -8.18
N TYR A 152 -5.52 3.36 -7.75
CA TYR A 152 -4.13 2.91 -7.72
C TYR A 152 -3.76 2.44 -6.33
N HIS A 153 -4.14 1.22 -6.00
CA HIS A 153 -4.00 0.68 -4.64
C HIS A 153 -3.59 -0.79 -4.69
N PHE A 154 -3.06 -1.34 -3.60
CA PHE A 154 -2.86 -2.78 -3.46
C PHE A 154 -4.19 -3.47 -3.17
N LYS A 155 -4.43 -4.63 -3.76
CA LYS A 155 -5.48 -5.52 -3.27
C LYS A 155 -5.01 -6.30 -2.06
N THR A 156 -5.90 -6.47 -1.08
CA THR A 156 -5.66 -7.24 0.14
C THR A 156 -6.79 -8.22 0.41
N ARG A 157 -6.47 -9.34 1.08
CA ARG A 157 -7.45 -10.31 1.57
C ARG A 157 -7.14 -10.71 3.01
N LEU A 158 -8.14 -10.57 3.88
CA LEU A 158 -8.06 -10.95 5.27
C LEU A 158 -7.99 -12.47 5.43
N VAL A 159 -7.18 -12.94 6.38
CA VAL A 159 -7.02 -14.35 6.69
C VAL A 159 -7.03 -14.63 8.19
N GLU A 160 -7.64 -15.73 8.58
CA GLU A 160 -7.42 -16.37 9.88
C GLU A 160 -6.32 -17.41 9.72
N ILE A 161 -5.38 -17.45 10.65
CA ILE A 161 -4.15 -18.24 10.52
C ILE A 161 -4.03 -19.17 11.73
N ASN A 162 -4.19 -20.46 11.45
CA ASN A 162 -3.78 -21.53 12.37
C ASN A 162 -2.28 -21.76 12.20
N TYR A 163 -1.48 -21.09 13.03
CA TYR A 163 -0.02 -21.14 12.97
C TYR A 163 0.56 -22.09 14.02
N GLU A 164 1.20 -23.16 13.56
CA GLU A 164 1.96 -24.08 14.39
C GLU A 164 3.45 -23.71 14.36
N GLU A 165 3.95 -23.14 15.46
CA GLU A 165 5.36 -22.76 15.59
C GLU A 165 6.21 -23.93 16.09
N ASP A 166 7.17 -24.37 15.27
CA ASP A 166 8.18 -25.34 15.71
C ASP A 166 9.19 -24.66 16.65
N ARG A 167 9.18 -25.02 17.94
CA ARG A 167 10.10 -24.55 18.99
C ARG A 167 10.98 -25.68 19.50
N GLY A 168 11.92 -26.11 18.66
CA GLY A 168 12.78 -27.27 18.95
C GLY A 168 11.95 -28.55 18.99
N LYS A 169 11.77 -29.16 20.17
CA LYS A 169 10.96 -30.38 20.35
C LYS A 169 9.48 -30.11 20.64
N LYS A 170 9.09 -28.85 20.85
CA LYS A 170 7.71 -28.46 21.16
C LYS A 170 7.08 -27.78 19.95
N ILE A 171 5.79 -27.97 19.77
CA ILE A 171 4.97 -27.21 18.82
C ILE A 171 4.13 -26.25 19.66
N LYS A 172 4.16 -24.96 19.34
CA LYS A 172 3.29 -23.97 19.99
C LYS A 172 2.22 -23.51 18.99
N PRO A 173 0.92 -23.73 19.27
CA PRO A 173 -0.14 -23.20 18.43
C PRO A 173 -0.33 -21.70 18.66
N HIS A 174 -0.74 -21.00 17.60
CA HIS A 174 -1.11 -19.60 17.57
C HIS A 174 -2.33 -19.42 16.66
N GLU A 175 -3.31 -18.67 17.13
CA GLU A 175 -4.45 -18.22 16.33
C GLU A 175 -4.24 -16.74 16.03
N LEU A 176 -4.01 -16.42 14.76
CA LEU A 176 -3.66 -15.06 14.34
C LEU A 176 -4.63 -14.57 13.27
N LYS A 177 -4.94 -13.29 13.30
CA LYS A 177 -5.45 -12.58 12.12
C LYS A 177 -4.28 -12.03 11.32
N GLY A 178 -4.40 -12.09 10.01
CA GLY A 178 -3.40 -11.61 9.05
C GLY A 178 -4.08 -11.14 7.77
N PHE A 179 -3.28 -10.68 6.82
CA PHE A 179 -3.79 -10.44 5.48
C PHE A 179 -2.71 -10.64 4.42
N LEU A 180 -3.17 -11.06 3.25
CA LEU A 180 -2.35 -11.15 2.05
C LEU A 180 -2.36 -9.81 1.33
N VAL A 181 -1.21 -9.42 0.78
CA VAL A 181 -1.07 -8.21 -0.04
C VAL A 181 -0.60 -8.59 -1.44
N GLU A 182 -1.24 -7.99 -2.44
CA GLU A 182 -0.89 -8.11 -3.86
C GLU A 182 0.59 -7.77 -4.12
N ASP A 183 1.20 -8.45 -5.10
CA ASP A 183 2.56 -8.12 -5.55
C ASP A 183 2.54 -6.77 -6.29
N ASP A 184 3.51 -5.92 -6.02
CA ASP A 184 3.70 -4.60 -6.65
C ASP A 184 3.64 -4.67 -8.19
N LYS A 185 4.21 -5.72 -8.78
CA LYS A 185 4.16 -5.95 -10.22
C LYS A 185 2.75 -6.21 -10.72
N HIS A 186 1.92 -6.91 -9.95
CA HIS A 186 0.52 -7.13 -10.32
C HIS A 186 -0.31 -5.86 -10.21
N VAL A 187 -0.05 -5.02 -9.20
CA VAL A 187 -0.65 -3.67 -9.13
C VAL A 187 -0.32 -2.88 -10.40
N ALA A 188 0.97 -2.81 -10.74
CA ALA A 188 1.43 -2.11 -11.94
C ALA A 188 0.82 -2.69 -13.23
N GLU A 189 0.79 -4.01 -13.40
CA GLU A 189 0.14 -4.67 -14.54
C GLU A 189 -1.38 -4.37 -14.62
N ARG A 190 -2.08 -4.38 -13.48
CA ARG A 190 -3.53 -4.10 -13.41
C ARG A 190 -3.85 -2.68 -13.83
N ILE A 191 -3.03 -1.70 -13.46
CA ILE A 191 -3.27 -0.29 -13.79
C ILE A 191 -2.60 0.15 -15.11
N GLY A 192 -1.99 -0.79 -15.86
CA GLY A 192 -1.31 -0.49 -17.13
C GLY A 192 -0.01 0.31 -16.97
N GLY A 193 0.71 0.10 -15.87
CA GLY A 193 1.94 0.79 -15.53
C GLY A 193 3.14 -0.14 -15.31
N LYS A 194 4.23 0.44 -14.83
CA LYS A 194 5.44 -0.27 -14.39
C LYS A 194 5.94 0.28 -13.07
N VAL A 195 6.32 -0.60 -12.15
CA VAL A 195 7.03 -0.22 -10.92
C VAL A 195 8.36 0.42 -11.30
N ILE A 196 8.68 1.57 -10.68
CA ILE A 196 9.97 2.24 -10.81
C ILE A 196 10.69 2.24 -9.46
N GLN A 197 11.98 1.96 -9.49
CA GLN A 197 12.83 1.81 -8.31
C GLN A 197 13.89 2.92 -8.27
N THR A 198 13.43 4.16 -8.45
CA THR A 198 14.29 5.34 -8.53
C THR A 198 13.77 6.41 -7.60
N PHE A 199 14.67 7.13 -6.93
CA PHE A 199 14.31 8.26 -6.09
C PHE A 199 13.89 9.43 -6.95
N ILE A 200 12.67 9.93 -6.72
CA ILE A 200 12.07 10.97 -7.54
C ILE A 200 11.52 12.03 -6.60
N HIS A 201 11.83 13.29 -6.90
CA HIS A 201 11.29 14.39 -6.12
C HIS A 201 9.75 14.38 -6.21
N PRO A 202 9.00 14.50 -5.09
CA PRO A 202 7.54 14.35 -5.11
C PRO A 202 6.81 15.37 -5.99
N LEU A 203 7.44 16.51 -6.29
CA LEU A 203 6.91 17.48 -7.25
C LEU A 203 6.83 16.94 -8.70
N ASN A 204 7.58 15.89 -9.03
CA ASN A 204 7.54 15.22 -10.34
C ASN A 204 6.51 14.08 -10.39
N HIS A 205 5.76 13.84 -9.31
CA HIS A 205 4.63 12.90 -9.33
C HIS A 205 3.39 13.57 -9.92
N ALA A 206 2.46 12.73 -10.39
CA ALA A 206 1.14 13.15 -10.82
C ALA A 206 0.52 14.05 -9.73
N PRO A 207 0.19 15.32 -10.03
CA PRO A 207 -0.15 16.29 -8.99
C PRO A 207 -1.33 15.84 -8.12
N LYS A 208 -2.43 15.37 -8.74
CA LYS A 208 -3.63 14.94 -8.03
C LYS A 208 -3.37 13.71 -7.16
N GLU A 209 -2.70 12.69 -7.72
CA GLU A 209 -2.39 11.45 -7.00
C GLU A 209 -1.42 11.69 -5.84
N SER A 210 -0.46 12.61 -6.00
CA SER A 210 0.44 13.01 -4.92
C SER A 210 -0.30 13.71 -3.78
N VAL A 211 -1.27 14.58 -4.08
CA VAL A 211 -2.08 15.26 -3.06
C VAL A 211 -3.02 14.27 -2.38
N ARG A 212 -3.67 13.38 -3.14
CA ARG A 212 -4.52 12.30 -2.63
C ARG A 212 -3.77 11.39 -1.66
N ASN A 213 -2.57 10.93 -2.03
CA ASN A 213 -1.71 10.16 -1.12
C ASN A 213 -1.39 10.95 0.16
N ALA A 214 -1.03 12.23 0.06
CA ALA A 214 -0.72 13.05 1.24
C ALA A 214 -1.93 13.26 2.17
N PHE A 215 -3.13 13.45 1.61
CA PHE A 215 -4.38 13.52 2.39
C PHE A 215 -4.69 12.19 3.07
N PHE A 216 -4.52 11.07 2.37
CA PHE A 216 -4.72 9.75 2.95
C PHE A 216 -3.76 9.48 4.11
N GLN A 217 -2.47 9.77 3.93
CA GLN A 217 -1.47 9.60 4.99
C GLN A 217 -1.79 10.51 6.20
N PHE A 218 -2.27 11.74 5.96
CA PHE A 218 -2.75 12.62 7.02
C PHE A 218 -4.01 12.07 7.72
N MET A 219 -4.98 11.54 6.97
CA MET A 219 -6.20 10.94 7.50
C MET A 219 -5.91 9.86 8.53
N ILE A 220 -5.01 8.93 8.20
CA ILE A 220 -4.62 7.83 9.10
C ILE A 220 -3.51 8.20 10.08
N GLY A 221 -3.03 9.46 10.09
CA GLY A 221 -1.97 9.92 10.98
C GLY A 221 -0.62 9.25 10.72
N ASN A 222 -0.34 8.86 9.48
CA ASN A 222 0.91 8.20 9.13
C ASN A 222 1.97 9.22 8.69
N THR A 223 3.05 9.30 9.48
CA THR A 223 4.24 10.06 9.10
C THR A 223 5.38 9.17 8.59
N ASP A 224 5.27 7.85 8.73
CA ASP A 224 6.28 6.87 8.33
C ASP A 224 6.16 6.51 6.84
N TYR A 225 6.40 7.49 5.98
CA TYR A 225 6.51 7.29 4.55
C TYR A 225 7.41 8.32 3.87
N SER A 226 7.94 7.95 2.73
CA SER A 226 8.59 8.86 1.79
C SER A 226 8.35 8.40 0.37
N THR A 227 7.56 9.16 -0.39
CA THR A 227 7.38 8.93 -1.83
C THR A 227 8.66 9.26 -2.61
N ALA A 228 9.56 10.06 -2.04
CA ALA A 228 10.84 10.40 -2.65
C ALA A 228 11.87 9.27 -2.55
N TYR A 229 11.86 8.57 -1.40
CA TYR A 229 12.85 7.54 -1.06
C TYR A 229 12.28 6.12 -1.09
N LEU A 230 11.05 5.94 -1.62
CA LEU A 230 10.37 4.65 -1.71
C LEU A 230 10.20 3.96 -0.35
N HIS A 231 10.03 4.75 0.71
CA HIS A 231 9.77 4.25 2.05
C HIS A 231 8.26 4.16 2.24
N ASN A 232 7.74 2.95 2.47
CA ASN A 232 6.31 2.65 2.63
C ASN A 232 5.44 3.20 1.49
N CYS A 233 6.01 3.23 0.28
CA CYS A 233 5.34 3.66 -0.94
C CYS A 233 6.06 3.10 -2.17
N GLU A 234 5.31 2.50 -3.10
CA GLU A 234 5.79 2.18 -4.43
C GLU A 234 5.49 3.33 -5.38
N LEU A 235 6.34 3.52 -6.39
CA LEU A 235 6.05 4.42 -7.51
C LEU A 235 5.74 3.60 -8.76
N ILE A 236 4.66 3.97 -9.45
CA ILE A 236 4.26 3.35 -10.72
C ILE A 236 4.26 4.41 -11.82
N LEU A 237 5.01 4.16 -12.89
CA LEU A 237 4.97 4.95 -14.12
C LEU A 237 3.83 4.43 -15.01
N ARG A 238 2.86 5.30 -15.29
CA ARG A 238 1.69 5.01 -16.13
C ARG A 238 1.47 6.20 -17.06
N GLU A 239 1.48 5.98 -18.38
CA GLU A 239 1.19 7.03 -19.38
C GLU A 239 2.03 8.33 -19.20
N GLY A 240 3.28 8.20 -18.75
CA GLY A 240 4.17 9.35 -18.51
C GLY A 240 4.03 9.99 -17.12
N GLU A 241 3.01 9.61 -16.36
CA GLU A 241 2.74 10.09 -15.01
C GLU A 241 3.31 9.12 -13.95
N ILE A 242 3.80 9.69 -12.85
CA ILE A 242 4.34 8.92 -11.72
C ILE A 242 3.34 8.92 -10.58
N ILE A 243 2.84 7.74 -10.24
CA ILE A 243 1.76 7.54 -9.28
C ILE A 243 2.33 6.91 -8.00
N PRO A 244 2.21 7.58 -6.84
CA PRO A 244 2.56 6.98 -5.57
C PRO A 244 1.46 6.04 -5.08
N VAL A 245 1.84 4.82 -4.67
CA VAL A 245 0.95 3.82 -4.10
C VAL A 245 1.47 3.44 -2.70
N PRO A 246 0.81 3.88 -1.61
CA PRO A 246 1.25 3.63 -0.26
C PRO A 246 1.00 2.19 0.19
N TYR A 247 1.83 1.71 1.12
CA TYR A 247 1.71 0.41 1.80
C TYR A 247 2.50 0.43 3.11
N ASP A 248 2.32 -0.59 3.98
CA ASP A 248 2.91 -0.68 5.34
C ASP A 248 2.39 0.46 6.24
N PHE A 249 1.33 0.18 7.01
CA PHE A 249 0.61 1.20 7.78
C PHE A 249 0.68 0.98 9.30
N ASP A 250 1.50 0.06 9.78
CA ASP A 250 1.61 -0.29 11.22
C ASP A 250 2.11 0.87 12.10
N MET A 251 2.79 1.83 11.51
CA MET A 251 3.29 3.04 12.18
C MET A 251 2.28 4.19 12.20
N ALA A 252 1.10 4.02 11.62
CA ALA A 252 0.09 5.08 11.52
C ALA A 252 -0.61 5.35 12.86
N GLY A 253 -0.93 6.62 13.13
CA GLY A 253 -1.68 7.05 14.31
C GLY A 253 -3.03 6.37 14.49
N MET A 254 -3.72 6.03 13.39
CA MET A 254 -4.97 5.26 13.42
C MET A 254 -4.77 3.84 13.96
N VAL A 255 -3.62 3.22 13.69
CA VAL A 255 -3.30 1.88 14.17
C VAL A 255 -2.84 1.95 15.63
N ASN A 256 -2.03 2.95 15.97
CA ASN A 256 -1.55 3.23 17.32
C ASN A 256 -0.93 2.00 18.02
N THR A 257 -0.06 1.30 17.31
CA THR A 257 0.60 0.12 17.89
C THR A 257 1.55 0.52 19.02
N SER A 258 1.74 -0.35 20.02
CA SER A 258 2.64 -0.10 21.15
C SER A 258 4.13 0.08 20.78
N TYR A 259 4.50 -0.24 19.54
CA TYR A 259 5.85 -0.08 19.01
C TYR A 259 5.94 1.04 17.96
N ALA A 260 4.84 1.73 17.66
CA ALA A 260 4.82 2.82 16.71
C ALA A 260 5.68 3.98 17.22
N THR A 261 6.41 4.61 16.31
CA THR A 261 7.27 5.75 16.64
C THR A 261 7.07 6.87 15.63
N VAL A 262 7.05 8.11 16.10
CA VAL A 262 7.09 9.29 15.24
C VAL A 262 8.35 9.24 14.36
N SER A 263 8.17 9.47 13.06
CA SER A 263 9.28 9.44 12.10
C SER A 263 10.33 10.50 12.41
N GLN A 264 11.57 10.19 12.00
CA GLN A 264 12.71 11.09 12.07
C GLN A 264 13.23 11.35 10.66
N ILE A 265 13.63 12.59 10.38
CA ILE A 265 14.21 13.01 9.10
C ILE A 265 15.58 13.59 9.42
N ASN A 266 16.64 13.01 8.84
CA ASN A 266 18.02 13.44 9.11
C ASN A 266 18.33 13.48 10.62
N ASP A 267 17.90 12.46 11.36
CA ASP A 267 18.03 12.33 12.82
C ASP A 267 17.28 13.40 13.65
N GLU A 268 16.45 14.23 13.02
CA GLU A 268 15.56 15.18 13.68
C GLU A 268 14.14 14.64 13.76
N LYS A 269 13.53 14.72 14.95
CA LYS A 269 12.12 14.36 15.13
C LYS A 269 11.23 15.39 14.43
N LEU A 270 10.09 14.90 13.94
CA LEU A 270 9.01 15.78 13.52
C LEU A 270 8.47 16.60 14.72
N ILE A 271 7.71 17.66 14.40
CA ILE A 271 7.14 18.58 15.40
C ILE A 271 6.10 17.89 16.30
N ILE A 272 5.50 16.79 15.83
CA ILE A 272 4.57 15.99 16.62
C ILE A 272 5.32 15.12 17.64
N GLU A 273 4.70 14.94 18.80
CA GLU A 273 5.26 14.18 19.92
C GLU A 273 4.76 12.73 19.96
N ASP A 274 3.57 12.49 19.40
CA ASP A 274 2.89 11.20 19.42
C ASP A 274 2.38 10.83 18.01
N VAL A 275 2.36 9.53 17.70
CA VAL A 275 1.91 9.03 16.38
C VAL A 275 0.44 9.32 16.10
N THR A 276 -0.39 9.47 17.14
CA THR A 276 -1.81 9.83 17.01
C THR A 276 -2.00 11.29 16.61
N GLN A 277 -0.99 12.15 16.75
CA GLN A 277 -1.05 13.52 16.25
C GLN A 277 -0.85 13.54 14.73
N ARG A 278 -1.83 14.09 14.01
CA ARG A 278 -1.74 14.22 12.55
C ARG A 278 -0.76 15.32 12.17
N MET A 279 0.02 15.05 11.12
CA MET A 279 0.88 16.06 10.49
C MET A 279 0.78 15.94 8.98
N TYR A 280 0.34 17.01 8.31
CA TYR A 280 0.29 17.02 6.86
C TYR A 280 1.71 17.10 6.30
N ARG A 281 2.08 16.16 5.41
CA ARG A 281 3.43 16.06 4.84
C ARG A 281 3.45 16.14 3.31
N GLY A 282 2.35 16.61 2.70
CA GLY A 282 2.27 16.86 1.27
C GLY A 282 3.09 18.08 0.85
N PHE A 283 3.53 18.08 -0.41
CA PHE A 283 4.24 19.22 -0.99
C PHE A 283 3.28 20.30 -1.48
N LYS A 284 3.77 21.55 -1.51
CA LYS A 284 3.04 22.71 -2.03
C LYS A 284 2.66 22.45 -3.49
N ARG A 285 1.35 22.47 -3.75
CA ARG A 285 0.73 22.42 -5.09
C ARG A 285 -0.21 23.61 -5.26
N ASN A 286 -0.91 23.66 -6.39
CA ASN A 286 -1.99 24.62 -6.59
C ASN A 286 -3.02 24.49 -5.45
N PRO A 287 -3.33 25.56 -4.70
CA PRO A 287 -4.32 25.51 -3.61
C PRO A 287 -5.70 25.00 -4.05
N ASN A 288 -6.10 25.27 -5.29
CA ASN A 288 -7.37 24.76 -5.83
C ASN A 288 -7.37 23.22 -5.95
N LEU A 289 -6.21 22.61 -6.24
CA LEU A 289 -6.08 21.15 -6.27
C LEU A 289 -6.20 20.55 -4.86
N LEU A 290 -5.66 21.21 -3.83
CA LEU A 290 -5.84 20.74 -2.44
C LEU A 290 -7.32 20.85 -2.01
N ARG A 291 -8.02 21.89 -2.46
CA ARG A 291 -9.46 22.05 -2.21
C ARG A 291 -10.31 21.04 -2.98
N GLU A 292 -9.93 20.73 -4.21
CA GLU A 292 -10.56 19.66 -5.01
C GLU A 292 -10.42 18.30 -4.29
N VAL A 293 -9.21 17.93 -3.88
CA VAL A 293 -8.97 16.66 -3.16
C VAL A 293 -9.67 16.66 -1.79
N ARG A 294 -9.72 17.80 -1.09
CA ARG A 294 -10.52 17.92 0.15
C ARG A 294 -11.97 17.55 -0.09
N LEU A 295 -12.60 18.07 -1.15
CA LEU A 295 -13.99 17.76 -1.48
C LEU A 295 -14.16 16.27 -1.80
N GLU A 296 -13.24 15.68 -2.57
CA GLU A 296 -13.24 14.24 -2.87
C GLU A 296 -13.24 13.37 -1.59
N PHE A 297 -12.46 13.73 -0.58
CA PHE A 297 -12.49 13.01 0.71
C PHE A 297 -13.81 13.22 1.46
N ILE A 298 -14.31 14.46 1.52
CA ILE A 298 -15.59 14.77 2.19
C ILE A 298 -16.75 13.98 1.54
N GLU A 299 -16.78 13.91 0.21
CA GLU A 299 -17.79 13.15 -0.55
C GLU A 299 -17.71 11.65 -0.25
N ASN A 300 -16.51 11.13 0.00
CA ASN A 300 -16.28 9.73 0.41
C ASN A 300 -16.44 9.47 1.91
N LYS A 301 -16.81 10.46 2.73
CA LYS A 301 -16.94 10.29 4.20
C LYS A 301 -17.82 9.09 4.54
N THR A 302 -19.02 9.02 3.97
CA THR A 302 -19.97 7.94 4.26
C THR A 302 -19.40 6.59 3.86
N ALA A 303 -18.87 6.43 2.65
CA ALA A 303 -18.28 5.18 2.19
C ALA A 303 -17.11 4.72 3.09
N ILE A 304 -16.29 5.65 3.58
CA ILE A 304 -15.18 5.37 4.49
C ILE A 304 -15.68 4.86 5.84
N LEU A 305 -16.69 5.51 6.43
CA LEU A 305 -17.23 5.10 7.73
C LEU A 305 -18.01 3.78 7.62
N ASP A 306 -18.75 3.57 6.52
CA ASP A 306 -19.45 2.32 6.25
C ASP A 306 -18.46 1.16 6.10
N GLU A 307 -17.31 1.37 5.46
CA GLU A 307 -16.25 0.36 5.34
C GLU A 307 -15.66 -0.02 6.71
N ILE A 308 -15.53 0.94 7.63
CA ILE A 308 -15.08 0.68 9.00
C ILE A 308 -16.13 -0.16 9.74
N GLU A 309 -17.40 0.24 9.70
CA GLU A 309 -18.50 -0.49 10.38
C GLU A 309 -18.66 -1.91 9.81
N ALA A 310 -18.47 -2.10 8.50
CA ALA A 310 -18.51 -3.42 7.86
C ALA A 310 -17.45 -4.40 8.39
N HIS A 311 -16.39 -3.90 9.04
CA HIS A 311 -15.32 -4.72 9.61
C HIS A 311 -15.39 -4.86 11.13
N LYS A 312 -16.39 -4.27 11.79
CA LYS A 312 -16.53 -4.25 13.25
C LYS A 312 -16.47 -5.65 13.88
N GLU A 313 -17.14 -6.62 13.28
CA GLU A 313 -17.19 -8.00 13.78
C GLU A 313 -15.82 -8.71 13.78
N TYR A 314 -14.84 -8.19 13.02
CA TYR A 314 -13.50 -8.75 13.00
C TYR A 314 -12.59 -8.20 14.11
N PHE A 315 -13.03 -7.21 14.89
CA PHE A 315 -12.30 -6.76 16.07
C PHE A 315 -12.57 -7.69 17.27
N GLU A 316 -11.53 -7.98 18.05
CA GLU A 316 -11.63 -8.74 19.29
C GLU A 316 -12.00 -7.84 20.48
N ASN A 317 -11.62 -6.56 20.40
CA ASN A 317 -11.94 -5.54 21.39
C ASN A 317 -12.70 -4.37 20.74
N ASN A 318 -13.93 -4.12 21.21
CA ASN A 318 -14.76 -3.00 20.73
C ASN A 318 -14.08 -1.64 20.93
N GLY A 319 -13.27 -1.45 21.98
CA GLY A 319 -12.54 -0.20 22.19
C GLY A 319 -11.49 0.06 21.11
N GLU A 320 -10.90 -0.99 20.52
CA GLU A 320 -9.98 -0.86 19.40
C GLU A 320 -10.72 -0.45 18.12
N TYR A 321 -11.94 -0.96 17.91
CA TYR A 321 -12.84 -0.52 16.86
C TYR A 321 -13.23 0.95 17.02
N ASP A 322 -13.77 1.32 18.19
CA ASP A 322 -14.22 2.69 18.49
C ASP A 322 -13.06 3.69 18.28
N SER A 323 -11.85 3.31 18.71
CA SER A 323 -10.66 4.15 18.51
C SER A 323 -10.37 4.47 17.03
N VAL A 324 -10.62 3.54 16.11
CA VAL A 324 -10.41 3.74 14.66
C VAL A 324 -11.49 4.65 14.10
N TYR A 325 -12.75 4.36 14.45
CA TYR A 325 -13.90 5.12 14.01
C TYR A 325 -13.77 6.59 14.43
N ASP A 326 -13.55 6.85 15.72
CA ASP A 326 -13.37 8.20 16.28
C ASP A 326 -12.16 8.91 15.69
N TYR A 327 -11.06 8.18 15.48
CA TYR A 327 -9.88 8.75 14.85
C TYR A 327 -10.23 9.28 13.46
N ILE A 328 -10.87 8.46 12.62
CA ILE A 328 -11.25 8.84 11.25
C ILE A 328 -12.31 9.95 11.23
N GLU A 329 -13.29 9.95 12.13
CA GLU A 329 -14.23 11.07 12.29
C GLU A 329 -13.52 12.39 12.55
N GLY A 330 -12.51 12.40 13.44
CA GLY A 330 -11.71 13.57 13.74
C GLY A 330 -10.95 14.14 12.52
N PHE A 331 -10.61 13.33 11.53
CA PHE A 331 -10.08 13.83 10.25
C PHE A 331 -11.13 14.61 9.46
N PHE A 332 -12.37 14.13 9.42
CA PHE A 332 -13.45 14.83 8.72
C PHE A 332 -13.87 16.12 9.42
N GLU A 333 -13.76 16.21 10.73
CA GLU A 333 -13.91 17.48 11.46
C GLU A 333 -12.87 18.53 11.04
N ILE A 334 -11.62 18.12 10.76
CA ILE A 334 -10.58 19.00 10.20
C ILE A 334 -10.98 19.44 8.80
N LEU A 335 -11.38 18.51 7.94
CA LEU A 335 -11.73 18.82 6.57
C LEU A 335 -12.99 19.69 6.45
N THR A 336 -13.96 19.58 7.37
CA THR A 336 -15.20 20.38 7.29
C THR A 336 -15.08 21.75 7.94
N ASN A 337 -14.01 21.99 8.71
CA ASN A 337 -13.74 23.27 9.36
C ASN A 337 -12.68 24.07 8.57
N GLU A 338 -13.07 25.20 7.98
CA GLU A 338 -12.16 26.01 7.15
C GLU A 338 -10.90 26.48 7.89
N LYS A 339 -11.03 26.87 9.17
CA LYS A 339 -9.88 27.33 9.96
C LYS A 339 -8.89 26.19 10.21
N ARG A 340 -9.40 25.01 10.58
CA ARG A 340 -8.56 23.82 10.79
C ARG A 340 -7.94 23.34 9.50
N PHE A 341 -8.69 23.30 8.39
CA PHE A 341 -8.14 22.97 7.08
C PHE A 341 -6.99 23.91 6.67
N GLN A 342 -7.13 25.21 6.93
CA GLN A 342 -6.07 26.18 6.68
C GLN A 342 -4.83 25.86 7.54
N SER A 343 -4.98 25.80 8.86
CA SER A 343 -3.85 25.67 9.78
C SER A 343 -3.18 24.30 9.80
N GLU A 344 -3.94 23.22 9.59
CA GLU A 344 -3.44 21.84 9.73
C GLU A 344 -3.00 21.22 8.39
N ILE A 345 -3.42 21.78 7.25
CA ILE A 345 -3.08 21.27 5.91
C ILE A 345 -2.44 22.34 5.02
N LEU A 346 -3.13 23.45 4.75
CA LEU A 346 -2.64 24.44 3.77
C LEU A 346 -1.38 25.17 4.22
N ASP A 347 -1.28 25.50 5.51
CA ASP A 347 -0.11 26.16 6.09
C ASP A 347 1.04 25.18 6.36
N MET A 348 0.75 23.87 6.35
CA MET A 348 1.70 22.79 6.63
C MET A 348 2.35 22.21 5.37
N VAL A 349 2.01 22.71 4.18
CA VAL A 349 2.58 22.20 2.91
C VAL A 349 4.10 22.36 2.88
N ARG A 350 4.79 21.30 2.45
CA ARG A 350 6.25 21.32 2.30
C ARG A 350 6.67 22.05 1.02
N THR A 351 7.68 22.90 1.13
CA THR A 351 8.27 23.59 -0.03
C THR A 351 9.57 22.95 -0.52
N ASN A 352 10.25 22.19 0.36
CA ASN A 352 11.52 21.50 0.09
C ASN A 352 11.50 20.03 0.53
#